data_AF-A0A1I4PS65-F1
#
_entry.id   AF-A0A1I4PS65-F1
#
_cell.length_a   1.000
_cell.length_b   1.000
_cell.length_c   1.000
_cell.angle_alpha   90.00
_cell.angle_beta   90.00
_cell.angle_gamma   90.00
#
_symmetry.space_group_name_H-M   'P 1'
#
loop_
_entity.id
_entity.type
_entity.pdbx_description
1 polymer ?
#
loop_
_entity_poly.entity_id
_entity_poly.type
_entity_poly.pdbx_seq_one_letter_code
_entity_poly.pdbx_strand_id
1 'polypeptide(L)' 'IQVEGAFGVLKADMGFRRFLMRGSVKVQTEFLLLCMGYNLNKLHNKIQSGRCGTYLHIPKAA' A
#
# COMPACT_ATOMS: atom_id res chain seq x y z
N ILE A 1 -3.76 -8.71 4.29
CA ILE A 1 -4.30 -7.53 3.56
C ILE A 1 -4.88 -8.06 2.26
N GLN A 2 -6.11 -7.71 1.90
CA GLN A 2 -6.70 -8.22 0.66
C GLN A 2 -6.08 -7.50 -0.53
N VAL A 3 -5.63 -8.28 -1.51
CA VAL A 3 -4.94 -7.77 -2.70
C VAL A 3 -5.86 -6.90 -3.55
N GLU A 4 -7.12 -7.29 -3.71
CA GLU A 4 -8.12 -6.56 -4.48
C GLU A 4 -8.42 -5.18 -3.90
N GLY A 5 -8.57 -5.08 -2.58
CA GLY A 5 -8.78 -3.81 -1.90
C GLY A 5 -7.59 -2.86 -2.07
N ALA A 6 -6.37 -3.38 -2.00
CA ALA A 6 -5.17 -2.57 -2.24
C ALA A 6 -5.12 -2.06 -3.70
N PHE A 7 -5.41 -2.91 -4.69
CA PHE A 7 -5.49 -2.48 -6.09
C PHE A 7 -6.61 -1.48 -6.35
N GLY A 8 -7.75 -1.60 -5.66
CA GLY A 8 -8.83 -0.62 -5.71
C GLY A 8 -8.36 0.77 -5.27
N VAL A 9 -7.67 0.85 -4.12
CA VAL A 9 -7.10 2.12 -3.62
C VAL A 9 -6.04 2.67 -4.58
N LEU A 10 -5.08 1.83 -5.01
CA LEU A 10 -4.03 2.28 -5.94
C LEU A 10 -4.62 2.88 -7.23
N LYS A 11 -5.65 2.26 -7.80
CA LYS A 11 -6.22 2.70 -9.08
C LYS A 11 -7.19 3.86 -8.95
N ALA A 12 -8.11 3.80 -7.98
CA ALA A 12 -9.19 4.77 -7.84
C ALA A 12 -8.76 5.97 -6.99
N ASP A 13 -8.29 5.71 -5.77
CA ASP A 13 -7.97 6.75 -4.78
C ASP A 13 -6.65 7.47 -5.11
N MET A 14 -5.61 6.71 -5.47
CA MET A 14 -4.31 7.28 -5.87
C MET A 14 -4.24 7.61 -7.36
N GLY A 15 -5.29 7.34 -8.13
CA GLY A 15 -5.36 7.65 -9.55
C GLY A 15 -4.33 6.90 -10.43
N PHE A 16 -3.72 5.82 -9.95
CA PHE A 16 -2.72 5.09 -10.72
C PHE A 16 -3.35 4.34 -11.90
N ARG A 17 -3.08 4.82 -13.13
CA ARG A 17 -3.63 4.21 -14.36
C ARG A 17 -2.61 3.39 -15.15
N ARG A 18 -1.34 3.81 -15.14
CA ARG A 18 -0.26 3.19 -15.91
C ARG A 18 1.09 3.55 -15.31
N PHE A 19 2.06 2.67 -15.53
CA PHE A 19 3.46 2.99 -15.27
C PHE A 19 3.95 4.09 -16.22
N LEU A 20 4.71 5.03 -15.66
CA LEU A 20 5.40 6.09 -16.38
C LEU A 20 6.66 5.53 -17.04
N MET A 21 7.40 4.69 -16.32
CA MET A 21 8.65 4.13 -16.78
C MET A 21 8.45 2.94 -17.73
N ARG A 22 9.52 2.59 -18.45
CA ARG A 22 9.59 1.46 -19.38
C ARG A 22 10.82 0.63 -19.08
N GLY A 23 10.71 -0.68 -19.25
CA GLY A 23 11.75 -1.65 -18.90
C GLY A 23 11.55 -2.23 -17.50
N SER A 24 11.81 -3.54 -17.35
CA SER A 24 11.44 -4.33 -16.16
C SER A 24 11.96 -3.74 -14.85
N VAL A 25 13.25 -3.40 -14.79
CA VAL A 25 13.88 -2.87 -13.56
C VAL A 25 13.22 -1.56 -13.12
N LYS A 26 13.02 -0.62 -14.05
CA LYS A 26 12.42 0.68 -13.73
C LYS A 26 10.95 0.57 -13.32
N VAL A 27 10.19 -0.32 -13.98
CA VAL A 27 8.79 -0.60 -13.61
C VAL A 27 8.71 -1.21 -12.20
N GLN A 28 9.62 -2.12 -11.85
CA GLN A 28 9.69 -2.67 -10.49
C GLN A 28 10.00 -1.59 -9.45
N THR A 29 10.94 -0.68 -9.72
CA THR A 29 11.23 0.45 -8.83
C THR A 29 10.03 1.38 -8.68
N GLU A 30 9.34 1.72 -9.77
CA GLU A 30 8.13 2.55 -9.73
C GLU A 30 7.02 1.87 -8.91
N PHE A 31 6.82 0.57 -9.10
CA PHE A 31 5.83 -0.20 -8.34
C PHE A 31 6.18 -0.29 -6.86
N LEU A 32 7.47 -0.45 -6.52
CA LEU A 32 7.95 -0.45 -5.15
C LEU A 32 7.63 0.89 -4.46
N LEU A 33 7.94 2.01 -5.12
CA LEU A 33 7.66 3.34 -4.59
C LEU A 33 6.16 3.58 -4.40
N LEU A 34 5.33 3.16 -5.37
CA LEU A 34 3.87 3.23 -5.28
C LEU A 34 3.35 2.45 -4.05
N CYS A 35 3.83 1.22 -3.86
CA CYS A 35 3.43 0.38 -2.73
C CYS A 35 3.92 0.96 -1.38
N MET A 36 5.11 1.53 -1.35
CA MET A 36 5.65 2.22 -0.17
C MET A 36 4.77 3.42 0.20
N GLY A 37 4.41 4.27 -0.77
CA GLY A 37 3.49 5.40 -0.56
C GLY A 37 2.14 4.94 0.01
N TYR A 38 1.58 3.86 -0.53
CA TYR A 38 0.35 3.27 0.00
C TYR A 38 0.48 2.79 1.45
N ASN A 39 1.56 2.09 1.78
CA ASN A 39 1.79 1.63 3.16
C ASN A 39 2.02 2.79 4.13
N LEU A 40 2.73 3.84 3.69
CA LEU A 40 2.93 5.06 4.49
C LEU A 40 1.62 5.78 4.77
N ASN A 41 0.75 5.96 3.77
CA ASN A 41 -0.59 6.55 3.98
C ASN A 41 -1.41 5.72 4.97
N LYS A 42 -1.33 4.39 4.87
CA LYS A 42 -2.02 3.50 5.82
C LYS A 42 -1.49 3.63 7.24
N LEU A 43 -0.16 3.71 7.40
CA LEU A 43 0.47 3.92 8.70
C LEU A 43 0.11 5.30 9.27
N HIS A 44 0.16 6.35 8.45
CA HIS A 44 -0.21 7.69 8.84
C HIS A 44 -1.66 7.77 9.34
N ASN A 45 -2.61 7.17 8.61
CA ASN A 45 -4.00 7.06 9.05
C ASN A 45 -4.15 6.25 10.36
N LYS A 46 -3.32 5.22 10.56
CA LYS A 46 -3.31 4.44 11.80
C LYS A 46 -2.80 5.26 12.99
N ILE A 47 -1.79 6.10 12.77
CA ILE A 47 -1.27 7.05 13.77
C ILE A 47 -2.33 8.09 14.11
N GLN A 48 -2.92 8.75 13.11
CA GLN A 48 -3.96 9.77 13.34
C GLN A 48 -5.18 9.22 14.08
N SER A 49 -5.55 7.96 13.81
CA SER A 49 -6.66 7.30 14.52
C SER A 49 -6.29 6.73 15.89
N GLY A 50 -5.05 6.92 16.38
CA GLY A 50 -4.62 6.42 17.69
C GLY A 50 -4.57 4.89 17.80
N ARG A 51 -4.57 4.16 16.67
CA ARG A 51 -4.67 2.70 16.63
C ARG A 51 -3.32 2.01 16.47
N CYS A 52 -2.21 2.70 16.73
CA CYS A 52 -0.88 2.07 16.74
C CYS A 52 -0.84 0.86 17.70
N GLY A 53 -0.10 -0.19 17.35
CA GLY A 53 -0.05 -1.44 18.16
C GLY A 53 -1.27 -2.36 18.04
N THR A 54 -2.40 -1.91 17.47
CA THR A 54 -3.57 -2.77 17.24
C THR A 54 -3.39 -3.65 16.00
N TYR A 55 -3.88 -4.90 16.05
CA TYR A 55 -3.85 -5.84 14.93
C TYR A 55 -5.26 -6.06 14.40
N LEU A 56 -5.42 -6.08 13.07
CA LEU A 56 -6.71 -6.40 12.44
C LEU A 56 -7.11 -7.86 12.68
N HIS A 57 -6.13 -8.76 12.70
CA HIS A 57 -6.29 -10.15 13.06
C HIS A 57 -5.29 -10.47 14.16
N ILE A 58 -5.73 -11.20 15.18
CA ILE A 58 -4.86 -11.64 16.26
C ILE A 58 -3.76 -12.51 15.63
N PRO A 59 -2.47 -12.16 15.78
CA PRO A 59 -1.40 -13.01 15.27
C PRO A 59 -1.51 -14.37 15.97
N LYS A 60 -1.59 -15.45 15.19
CA LYS A 60 -1.43 -16.79 15.77
C LYS A 60 -0.02 -16.86 16.37
N ALA A 61 0.06 -17.33 17.61
CA ALA A 61 1.34 -17.68 18.22
C ALA A 61 2.07 -18.66 17.29
N ALA A 62 3.38 -18.44 17.12
CA ALA A 62 4.25 -19.32 16.35
C ALA A 62 4.41 -20.69 17.03
#